data_AF-A0A8T3XEF1-F1
#
_entry.id   AF-A0A8T3XEF1-F1
#
_cell.length_a   1.000
_cell.length_b   1.000
_cell.length_c   1.000
_cell.angle_alpha   90.00
_cell.angle_beta   90.00
_cell.angle_gamma   90.00
#
_symmetry.space_group_name_H-M   'P 1'
#
loop_
_entity.id
_entity.type
_entity.pdbx_description
1 polymer ?
#
loop_
_entity_poly.entity_id
_entity_poly.type
_entity_poly.pdbx_seq_one_letter_code
_entity_poly.pdbx_strand_id
1 'polypeptide(L)'
;MVSKLLKIFGNYTRALEILYLLNNIKKSVRLDANEIELEKIAKFCKEENLCMEISDFKVIKAVDKGKGNYANTAKKVSINYPYNGFYHIYISKNKSVAKMLKLVENKNDDNAIGQLLGYPKCCIDFFVENREKQQKIQNDYILEALSNSYGFSFPFYTNYAIRYFDFALLSHFPHSFNCEASIKIAKANFECLKQASESIAIRFEKMLKSAVLYTENSGIFLFQDYKMENNIFKFGKFLSTSTAIMDEMLTENKKIEVISKNKVRIKDKFFTDVGFMVFT
;
A
#
# COMPACT_ATOMS: atom_id res chain seq x y z
N MET A 1 -3.99 20.72 7.51
CA MET A 1 -4.96 19.60 7.58
C MET A 1 -4.29 18.24 7.80
N VAL A 2 -3.36 17.82 6.94
CA VAL A 2 -2.71 16.50 6.99
C VAL A 2 -2.08 16.18 8.35
N SER A 3 -1.38 17.13 8.99
CA SER A 3 -0.80 16.91 10.33
C SER A 3 -1.83 16.62 11.43
N LYS A 4 -3.06 17.17 11.35
CA LYS A 4 -4.16 16.83 12.27
C LYS A 4 -4.59 15.38 12.05
N LEU A 5 -4.76 14.99 10.78
CA LEU A 5 -5.14 13.63 10.41
C LEU A 5 -4.07 12.61 10.82
N LEU A 6 -2.78 12.90 10.63
CA LEU A 6 -1.68 12.04 11.08
C LEU A 6 -1.71 11.78 12.58
N LYS A 7 -2.00 12.81 13.38
CA LYS A 7 -2.13 12.62 14.83
C LYS A 7 -3.29 11.67 15.17
N ILE A 8 -4.37 11.67 14.40
CA ILE A 8 -5.58 10.86 14.66
C ILE A 8 -5.42 9.44 14.13
N PHE A 9 -4.94 9.29 12.90
CA PHE A 9 -4.89 8.04 12.15
C PHE A 9 -3.50 7.39 12.13
N GLY A 10 -2.51 7.99 12.79
CA GLY A 10 -1.21 7.40 13.13
C GLY A 10 -0.17 7.39 12.00
N ASN A 11 -0.58 7.24 10.75
CA ASN A 11 0.32 7.15 9.60
C ASN A 11 -0.28 7.83 8.35
N TYR A 12 0.55 8.08 7.33
CA TYR A 12 0.12 8.75 6.11
C TYR A 12 -0.92 7.92 5.36
N THR A 13 -0.71 6.61 5.23
CA THR A 13 -1.62 5.72 4.49
C THR A 13 -3.06 5.88 4.98
N ARG A 14 -3.30 5.82 6.30
CA ARG A 14 -4.63 5.99 6.90
C ARG A 14 -5.09 7.46 6.88
N ALA A 15 -4.19 8.41 7.12
CA ALA A 15 -4.55 9.84 7.13
C ALA A 15 -5.00 10.34 5.74
N LEU A 16 -4.35 9.87 4.68
CA LEU A 16 -4.65 10.26 3.31
C LEU A 16 -5.98 9.68 2.83
N GLU A 17 -6.32 8.45 3.20
CA GLU A 17 -7.66 7.89 2.94
C GLU A 17 -8.78 8.81 3.42
N ILE A 18 -8.62 9.36 4.62
CA ILE A 18 -9.58 10.29 5.24
C ILE A 18 -9.54 11.65 4.57
N LEU A 19 -8.36 12.16 4.19
CA LEU A 19 -8.24 13.37 3.41
C LEU A 19 -9.04 13.27 2.10
N TYR A 20 -8.91 12.14 1.38
CA TYR A 20 -9.60 11.91 0.12
C TYR A 20 -11.12 11.76 0.31
N LEU A 21 -11.56 11.15 1.42
CA LEU A 21 -12.98 11.09 1.78
C LEU A 21 -13.56 12.48 2.07
N LEU A 22 -12.86 13.30 2.85
CA LEU A 22 -13.29 14.66 3.18
C LEU A 22 -13.42 15.53 1.93
N ASN A 23 -12.55 15.34 0.94
CA ASN A 23 -12.54 16.07 -0.33
C ASN A 23 -13.41 15.42 -1.44
N ASN A 24 -14.27 14.45 -1.11
CA ASN A 24 -15.18 13.77 -2.05
C ASN A 24 -14.48 13.02 -3.20
N ILE A 25 -13.19 12.72 -3.05
CA ILE A 25 -12.44 11.90 -4.01
C ILE A 25 -12.75 10.42 -3.79
N LYS A 26 -12.90 10.03 -2.52
CA LYS A 26 -13.39 8.71 -2.12
C LYS A 26 -14.79 8.80 -1.54
N LYS A 27 -15.60 7.78 -1.79
CA LYS A 27 -16.96 7.65 -1.23
C LYS A 27 -16.97 7.01 0.16
N SER A 28 -16.00 6.15 0.42
CA SER A 28 -15.85 5.45 1.68
C SER A 28 -14.43 4.96 1.89
N VAL A 29 -14.14 4.61 3.13
CA VAL A 29 -12.83 4.19 3.62
C VAL A 29 -13.01 2.98 4.54
N ARG A 30 -12.11 2.00 4.44
CA ARG A 30 -11.95 0.88 5.39
C ARG A 30 -10.58 1.02 6.05
N LEU A 31 -10.55 1.07 7.38
CA LEU A 31 -9.30 1.08 8.16
C LEU A 31 -9.39 0.06 9.29
N ASP A 32 -8.26 -0.15 9.96
CA ASP A 32 -8.17 -0.84 11.23
C ASP A 32 -8.08 0.18 12.37
N ALA A 33 -8.66 -0.13 13.53
CA ALA A 33 -8.47 0.64 14.76
C ALA A 33 -8.45 -0.30 15.97
N ASN A 34 -7.56 -0.05 16.93
CA ASN A 34 -7.65 -0.67 18.26
C ASN A 34 -8.64 0.11 19.15
N GLU A 35 -8.92 -0.39 20.35
CA GLU A 35 -9.91 0.18 21.28
C GLU A 35 -9.63 1.65 21.64
N ILE A 36 -8.36 1.99 21.86
CA ILE A 36 -7.92 3.36 22.19
C ILE A 36 -8.14 4.29 20.99
N GLU A 37 -7.86 3.81 19.78
CA GLU A 37 -8.05 4.59 18.55
C GLU A 37 -9.53 4.81 18.21
N LEU A 38 -10.40 3.85 18.52
CA LEU A 38 -11.84 3.91 18.21
C LEU A 38 -12.50 5.16 18.81
N GLU A 39 -12.24 5.47 20.08
CA GLU A 39 -12.83 6.64 20.74
C GLU A 39 -12.41 7.94 20.04
N LYS A 40 -11.13 8.04 19.71
CA LYS A 40 -10.55 9.21 19.02
C LYS A 40 -11.12 9.37 17.62
N ILE A 41 -11.23 8.27 16.87
CA ILE A 41 -11.76 8.28 15.50
C ILE A 41 -13.27 8.54 15.51
N ALA A 42 -14.02 8.00 16.46
CA ALA A 42 -15.46 8.26 16.63
C ALA A 42 -15.72 9.75 16.89
N LYS A 43 -14.94 10.36 17.79
CA LYS A 43 -15.01 11.81 18.07
C LYS A 43 -14.74 12.63 16.81
N PHE A 44 -13.67 12.30 16.09
CA PHE A 44 -13.36 12.95 14.81
C PHE A 44 -14.48 12.81 13.78
N CYS A 45 -15.05 11.60 13.63
CA CYS A 45 -16.15 11.38 12.69
C CYS A 45 -17.38 12.22 13.06
N LYS A 46 -17.70 12.35 14.35
CA LYS A 46 -18.78 13.22 14.82
C LYS A 46 -18.53 14.68 14.48
N GLU A 47 -17.31 15.18 14.73
CA GLU A 47 -16.92 16.57 14.43
C GLU A 47 -16.98 16.90 12.94
N GLU A 48 -16.61 15.96 12.07
CA GLU A 48 -16.57 16.14 10.61
C GLU A 48 -17.85 15.66 9.91
N ASN A 49 -18.92 15.35 10.66
CA ASN A 49 -20.20 14.82 10.16
C ASN A 49 -20.07 13.57 9.27
N LEU A 50 -19.17 12.66 9.66
CA LEU A 50 -18.95 11.36 9.01
C LEU A 50 -19.70 10.25 9.75
N CYS A 51 -20.19 9.27 9.00
CA CYS A 51 -20.74 8.03 9.55
C CYS A 51 -19.62 7.01 9.70
N MET A 52 -19.58 6.34 10.86
CA MET A 52 -18.65 5.24 11.14
C MET A 52 -19.42 4.00 11.57
N GLU A 53 -19.10 2.87 10.97
CA GLU A 53 -19.56 1.54 11.38
C GLU A 53 -18.35 0.71 11.81
N ILE A 54 -18.55 -0.23 12.75
CA ILE A 54 -17.50 -1.08 13.32
C ILE A 54 -17.85 -2.54 13.03
N SER A 55 -16.86 -3.36 12.67
CA SER A 55 -17.04 -4.79 12.45
C SER A 55 -17.55 -5.54 13.69
N ASP A 56 -18.30 -6.62 13.47
CA ASP A 56 -18.78 -7.53 14.53
C ASP A 56 -17.73 -8.60 14.91
N PHE A 57 -16.47 -8.34 14.54
CA PHE A 57 -15.33 -9.22 14.76
C PHE A 57 -14.07 -8.39 15.00
N LYS A 58 -13.06 -9.04 15.59
CA LYS A 58 -11.69 -8.52 15.68
C LYS A 58 -10.84 -9.13 14.57
N VAL A 59 -9.74 -8.47 14.23
CA VAL A 59 -8.70 -9.00 13.34
C VAL A 59 -7.35 -9.01 14.03
N ILE A 60 -6.63 -10.10 13.84
CA ILE A 60 -5.25 -10.28 14.31
C ILE A 60 -4.34 -10.26 13.09
N LYS A 61 -3.41 -9.30 13.05
CA LYS A 61 -2.47 -9.12 11.95
C LYS A 61 -1.38 -10.20 12.00
N ALA A 62 -1.13 -10.83 10.86
CA ALA A 62 0.00 -11.74 10.68
C ALA A 62 1.12 -10.96 9.99
N VAL A 63 2.24 -10.79 10.69
CA VAL A 63 3.39 -10.04 10.17
C VAL A 63 4.06 -10.81 9.05
N ASP A 64 4.31 -10.12 7.94
CA ASP A 64 4.99 -10.66 6.78
C ASP A 64 6.51 -10.69 7.01
N LYS A 65 7.12 -11.81 6.67
CA LYS A 65 8.56 -12.01 6.64
C LYS A 65 9.22 -11.04 5.64
N GLY A 66 10.23 -10.32 6.13
CA GLY A 66 11.03 -9.41 5.31
C GLY A 66 10.38 -8.05 5.03
N LYS A 67 9.16 -7.77 5.48
CA LYS A 67 8.43 -6.54 5.14
C LYS A 67 8.32 -5.53 6.29
N GLY A 68 9.28 -5.52 7.23
CA GLY A 68 9.41 -4.46 8.22
C GLY A 68 8.19 -4.31 9.16
N ASN A 69 7.70 -5.42 9.72
CA ASN A 69 6.48 -5.50 10.54
C ASN A 69 5.16 -5.21 9.81
N TYR A 70 5.18 -5.08 8.49
CA TYR A 70 3.97 -4.98 7.69
C TYR A 70 3.17 -6.28 7.77
N ALA A 71 1.84 -6.17 7.65
CA ALA A 71 0.93 -7.32 7.61
C ALA A 71 -0.08 -7.13 6.49
N ASN A 72 0.05 -7.92 5.43
CA ASN A 72 -0.94 -8.01 4.35
C ASN A 72 -2.08 -8.99 4.67
N THR A 73 -1.88 -9.84 5.67
CA THR A 73 -2.86 -10.84 6.11
C THR A 73 -3.35 -10.52 7.52
N ALA A 74 -4.66 -10.63 7.71
CA ALA A 74 -5.27 -10.55 9.02
C ALA A 74 -6.30 -11.68 9.19
N LYS A 75 -6.30 -12.30 10.37
CA LYS A 75 -7.25 -13.36 10.71
C LYS A 75 -8.44 -12.77 11.45
N LYS A 76 -9.64 -12.98 10.91
CA LYS A 76 -10.90 -12.67 11.62
C LYS A 76 -11.04 -13.60 12.82
N VAL A 77 -11.31 -13.03 13.98
CA VAL A 77 -11.57 -13.75 15.24
C VAL A 77 -12.81 -13.20 15.91
N SER A 78 -13.42 -13.98 16.81
CA SER A 78 -14.61 -13.56 17.56
C SER A 78 -14.38 -12.22 18.28
N ILE A 79 -15.43 -11.42 18.43
CA ILE A 79 -15.39 -10.18 19.20
C ILE A 79 -14.95 -10.41 20.66
N ASN A 80 -15.29 -11.59 21.20
CA ASN A 80 -14.95 -12.04 22.55
C ASN A 80 -13.55 -12.70 22.64
N TYR A 81 -12.75 -12.63 21.57
CA TYR A 81 -11.39 -13.17 21.60
C TYR A 81 -10.58 -12.44 22.70
N PRO A 82 -9.91 -13.18 23.61
CA PRO A 82 -9.37 -12.62 24.85
C PRO A 82 -8.13 -11.75 24.66
N TYR A 83 -7.49 -11.82 23.49
CA TYR A 83 -6.30 -11.05 23.18
C TYR A 83 -6.64 -9.77 22.42
N ASN A 84 -5.75 -8.78 22.56
CA ASN A 84 -5.82 -7.52 21.81
C ASN A 84 -5.84 -7.78 20.31
N GLY A 85 -6.65 -7.00 19.61
CA GLY A 85 -6.79 -7.04 18.17
C GLY A 85 -7.28 -5.70 17.64
N PHE A 86 -7.51 -5.64 16.34
CA PHE A 86 -8.07 -4.48 15.68
C PHE A 86 -9.52 -4.74 15.28
N TYR A 87 -10.30 -3.68 15.18
CA TYR A 87 -11.61 -3.69 14.55
C TYR A 87 -11.45 -3.11 13.15
N HIS A 88 -12.18 -3.66 12.19
CA HIS A 88 -12.38 -2.92 10.95
C HIS A 88 -13.40 -1.81 11.21
N ILE A 89 -13.08 -0.63 10.71
CA ILE A 89 -13.97 0.52 10.72
C ILE A 89 -14.26 0.95 9.28
N TYR A 90 -15.51 1.31 9.04
CA TYR A 90 -16.01 1.73 7.73
C TYR A 90 -16.54 3.14 7.86
N ILE A 91 -15.91 4.07 7.15
CA ILE A 91 -16.20 5.50 7.27
C ILE A 91 -16.72 6.02 5.94
N SER A 92 -17.83 6.75 5.96
CA SER A 92 -18.39 7.41 4.78
C SER A 92 -19.18 8.66 5.17
N LYS A 93 -19.34 9.60 4.24
CA LYS A 93 -20.34 10.67 4.37
C LYS A 93 -21.78 10.14 4.26
N ASN A 94 -21.97 8.95 3.70
CA ASN A 94 -23.27 8.30 3.56
C ASN A 94 -23.38 7.08 4.49
N LYS A 95 -24.32 7.16 5.45
CA LYS A 95 -24.58 6.09 6.42
C LYS A 95 -24.86 4.73 5.78
N SER A 96 -25.62 4.70 4.69
CA SER A 96 -25.96 3.47 3.98
C SER A 96 -24.73 2.80 3.36
N VAL A 97 -23.74 3.57 2.90
CA VAL A 97 -22.48 3.04 2.34
C VAL A 97 -21.63 2.41 3.45
N ALA A 98 -21.46 3.09 4.59
CA ALA A 98 -20.72 2.53 5.73
C ALA A 98 -21.36 1.22 6.24
N LYS A 99 -22.69 1.18 6.34
CA LYS A 99 -23.44 -0.03 6.71
C LYS A 99 -23.30 -1.15 5.68
N MET A 100 -23.35 -0.80 4.39
CA MET A 100 -23.20 -1.80 3.33
C MET A 100 -21.79 -2.42 3.37
N LEU A 101 -20.74 -1.61 3.55
CA LEU A 101 -19.37 -2.11 3.71
C LEU A 101 -19.24 -3.12 4.86
N LYS A 102 -19.79 -2.79 6.03
CA LYS A 102 -19.85 -3.74 7.16
C LYS A 102 -20.55 -5.04 6.78
N LEU A 103 -21.70 -4.94 6.11
CA LEU A 103 -22.50 -6.10 5.72
C LEU A 103 -21.78 -7.01 4.70
N VAL A 104 -21.16 -6.43 3.67
CA VAL A 104 -20.45 -7.22 2.64
C VAL A 104 -19.15 -7.82 3.18
N GLU A 105 -18.47 -7.15 4.12
CA GLU A 105 -17.30 -7.71 4.82
C GLU A 105 -17.68 -8.93 5.67
N ASN A 106 -18.82 -8.90 6.37
CA ASN A 106 -19.33 -10.06 7.12
C ASN A 106 -19.66 -11.24 6.20
N LYS A 107 -20.01 -10.98 4.93
CA LYS A 107 -20.25 -12.00 3.90
C LYS A 107 -18.98 -12.45 3.16
N ASN A 108 -17.82 -11.85 3.43
CA ASN A 108 -16.56 -12.07 2.72
C ASN A 108 -16.65 -11.84 1.20
N ASP A 109 -17.49 -10.88 0.77
CA ASP A 109 -17.64 -10.52 -0.64
C ASP A 109 -16.63 -9.44 -1.04
N ASP A 110 -15.39 -9.88 -1.33
CA ASP A 110 -14.29 -9.00 -1.69
C ASP A 110 -14.55 -8.18 -2.97
N ASN A 111 -15.38 -8.71 -3.88
CA ASN A 111 -15.77 -7.99 -5.09
C ASN A 111 -16.62 -6.77 -4.73
N ALA A 112 -17.69 -6.97 -3.94
CA ALA A 112 -18.55 -5.88 -3.49
C ALA A 112 -17.80 -4.87 -2.61
N ILE A 113 -16.89 -5.34 -1.76
CA ILE A 113 -16.01 -4.46 -0.95
C ILE A 113 -15.19 -3.55 -1.86
N GLY A 114 -14.52 -4.12 -2.87
CA GLY A 114 -13.71 -3.34 -3.81
C GLY A 114 -14.51 -2.28 -4.57
N GLN A 115 -15.73 -2.63 -5.01
CA GLN A 115 -16.62 -1.69 -5.69
C GLN A 115 -17.04 -0.53 -4.77
N LEU A 116 -17.43 -0.82 -3.53
CA LEU A 116 -17.82 0.20 -2.56
C LEU A 116 -16.66 1.14 -2.20
N LEU A 117 -15.44 0.61 -2.11
CA LEU A 117 -14.22 1.39 -1.88
C LEU A 117 -13.77 2.21 -3.10
N GLY A 118 -14.41 2.01 -4.26
CA GLY A 118 -14.14 2.75 -5.49
C GLY A 118 -12.94 2.23 -6.28
N TYR A 119 -12.56 0.96 -6.09
CA TYR A 119 -11.45 0.36 -6.84
C TYR A 119 -11.85 0.10 -8.30
N PRO A 120 -10.91 0.21 -9.26
CA PRO A 120 -11.19 -0.12 -10.65
C PRO A 120 -11.60 -1.58 -10.82
N LYS A 121 -12.59 -1.86 -11.68
CA LYS A 121 -13.05 -3.23 -11.95
C LYS A 121 -11.89 -4.17 -12.32
N CYS A 122 -10.99 -3.74 -13.20
CA CYS A 122 -9.82 -4.54 -13.60
C CYS A 122 -8.89 -4.89 -12.43
N CYS A 123 -8.77 -4.03 -11.41
CA CYS A 123 -7.98 -4.32 -10.22
C CYS A 123 -8.71 -5.26 -9.25
N ILE A 124 -10.04 -5.16 -9.17
CA ILE A 124 -10.88 -6.09 -8.39
C ILE A 124 -10.81 -7.48 -9.01
N ASP A 125 -11.01 -7.59 -10.33
CA ASP A 125 -10.93 -8.85 -11.06
C ASP A 125 -9.55 -9.50 -10.85
N PHE A 126 -8.48 -8.74 -11.03
CA PHE A 126 -7.11 -9.19 -10.77
C PHE A 126 -6.89 -9.71 -9.35
N PHE A 127 -7.41 -9.01 -8.34
CA PHE A 127 -7.32 -9.45 -6.95
C PHE A 127 -8.04 -10.80 -6.75
N VAL A 128 -9.27 -10.92 -7.25
CA VAL A 128 -10.09 -12.14 -7.11
C VAL A 128 -9.44 -13.32 -7.83
N GLU A 129 -8.97 -13.13 -9.06
CA GLU A 129 -8.33 -14.17 -9.89
C GLU A 129 -7.04 -14.71 -9.25
N ASN A 130 -6.27 -13.84 -8.58
CA ASN A 130 -4.98 -14.22 -8.00
C ASN A 130 -5.06 -14.60 -6.52
N ARG A 131 -6.22 -14.45 -5.88
CA ARG A 131 -6.39 -14.57 -4.42
C ARG A 131 -5.83 -15.86 -3.85
N GLU A 132 -6.21 -17.00 -4.40
CA GLU A 132 -5.81 -18.31 -3.86
C GLU A 132 -4.29 -18.52 -3.93
N LYS A 133 -3.65 -18.02 -4.98
CA LYS A 133 -2.20 -18.05 -5.14
C LYS A 133 -1.55 -17.12 -4.11
N GLN A 134 -1.98 -15.87 -4.04
CA GLN A 134 -1.32 -14.88 -3.17
C GLN A 134 -1.52 -15.15 -1.69
N GLN A 135 -2.66 -15.71 -1.27
CA GLN A 135 -2.86 -16.11 0.13
C GLN A 135 -1.82 -17.13 0.63
N LYS A 136 -1.21 -17.90 -0.28
CA LYS A 136 -0.10 -18.82 0.04
C LYS A 136 1.26 -18.11 0.14
N ILE A 137 1.37 -16.89 -0.37
CA ILE A 137 2.57 -16.05 -0.38
C ILE A 137 2.30 -14.65 0.18
N GLN A 138 2.03 -14.62 1.49
CA GLN A 138 1.87 -13.40 2.30
C GLN A 138 0.76 -12.43 1.82
N ASN A 139 -0.12 -12.84 0.90
CA ASN A 139 -1.21 -12.04 0.34
C ASN A 139 -0.74 -10.72 -0.29
N ASP A 140 0.41 -10.75 -0.97
CA ASP A 140 1.03 -9.60 -1.61
C ASP A 140 1.02 -9.74 -3.13
N TYR A 141 0.70 -8.66 -3.83
CA TYR A 141 0.45 -8.68 -5.28
C TYR A 141 1.49 -7.87 -6.06
N ILE A 142 2.55 -7.36 -5.43
CA ILE A 142 3.56 -6.54 -6.11
C ILE A 142 4.24 -7.30 -7.26
N LEU A 143 4.69 -8.53 -7.03
CA LEU A 143 5.34 -9.34 -8.08
C LEU A 143 4.36 -9.73 -9.19
N GLU A 144 3.12 -10.04 -8.84
CA GLU A 144 2.08 -10.39 -9.81
C GLU A 144 1.70 -9.18 -10.69
N ALA A 145 1.53 -8.01 -10.08
CA ALA A 145 1.32 -6.75 -10.81
C ALA A 145 2.51 -6.44 -11.72
N LEU A 146 3.75 -6.68 -11.26
CA LEU A 146 4.94 -6.50 -12.07
C LEU A 146 4.96 -7.45 -13.28
N SER A 147 4.61 -8.72 -13.09
CA SER A 147 4.47 -9.70 -14.18
C SER A 147 3.49 -9.21 -15.25
N ASN A 148 2.34 -8.68 -14.83
CA ASN A 148 1.32 -8.07 -15.69
C ASN A 148 1.68 -6.70 -16.28
N SER A 149 2.85 -6.15 -15.96
CA SER A 149 3.31 -4.85 -16.45
C SER A 149 4.26 -4.97 -17.63
N TYR A 150 4.21 -3.98 -18.53
CA TYR A 150 5.13 -3.89 -19.66
C TYR A 150 6.40 -3.15 -19.26
N GLY A 151 7.56 -3.79 -19.44
CA GLY A 151 8.85 -3.24 -19.04
C GLY A 151 9.06 -3.20 -17.51
N PHE A 152 9.89 -2.27 -17.05
CA PHE A 152 10.22 -2.07 -15.64
C PHE A 152 10.23 -0.59 -15.24
N SER A 153 9.85 0.32 -16.15
CA SER A 153 9.75 1.75 -15.91
C SER A 153 8.29 2.17 -15.94
N PHE A 154 7.83 2.83 -14.88
CA PHE A 154 6.41 3.11 -14.66
C PHE A 154 6.19 4.54 -14.16
N PRO A 155 4.98 5.11 -14.33
CA PRO A 155 4.64 6.38 -13.71
C PRO A 155 4.71 6.29 -12.18
N PHE A 156 5.31 7.27 -11.51
CA PHE A 156 5.44 7.25 -10.04
C PHE A 156 4.08 7.14 -9.30
N TYR A 157 3.00 7.57 -9.94
CA TYR A 157 1.63 7.46 -9.45
C TYR A 157 1.23 6.04 -9.03
N THR A 158 1.79 5.01 -9.68
CA THR A 158 1.48 3.61 -9.38
C THR A 158 2.53 2.93 -8.53
N ASN A 159 3.51 3.66 -7.96
CA ASN A 159 4.53 3.07 -7.08
C ASN A 159 3.95 2.61 -5.74
N TYR A 160 3.16 1.53 -5.79
CA TYR A 160 2.53 0.91 -4.64
C TYR A 160 3.48 -0.01 -3.88
N ALA A 161 4.61 -0.36 -4.50
CA ALA A 161 5.65 -1.21 -3.92
C ALA A 161 6.34 -0.57 -2.70
N ILE A 162 6.17 0.73 -2.47
CA ILE A 162 6.80 1.45 -1.35
C ILE A 162 5.84 1.75 -0.19
N ARG A 163 4.62 1.18 -0.22
CA ARG A 163 3.64 1.29 0.87
C ARG A 163 4.17 0.81 2.23
N TYR A 164 5.16 -0.08 2.23
CA TYR A 164 5.85 -0.57 3.44
C TYR A 164 6.67 0.52 4.13
N PHE A 165 6.94 1.63 3.43
CA PHE A 165 7.56 2.83 3.97
C PHE A 165 6.53 3.94 4.25
N ASP A 166 5.23 3.61 4.25
CA ASP A 166 4.10 4.53 4.47
C ASP A 166 3.97 5.63 3.37
N PHE A 167 4.36 5.28 2.15
CA PHE A 167 4.14 6.11 0.95
C PHE A 167 3.27 5.34 -0.05
N ALA A 168 2.04 5.80 -0.25
CA ALA A 168 1.15 5.28 -1.29
C ALA A 168 0.11 6.34 -1.66
N LEU A 169 -0.24 6.41 -2.95
CA LEU A 169 -1.37 7.19 -3.46
C LEU A 169 -2.60 6.32 -3.76
N LEU A 170 -2.46 5.00 -3.63
CA LEU A 170 -3.51 4.03 -3.90
C LEU A 170 -3.87 3.30 -2.60
N SER A 171 -5.04 2.68 -2.59
CA SER A 171 -5.51 1.83 -1.47
C SER A 171 -5.85 0.41 -1.96
N HIS A 172 -5.48 0.10 -3.19
CA HIS A 172 -5.61 -1.21 -3.84
C HIS A 172 -4.31 -1.54 -4.57
N PHE A 173 -4.03 -2.83 -4.74
CA PHE A 173 -2.98 -3.26 -5.66
C PHE A 173 -3.46 -2.99 -7.09
N PRO A 174 -2.72 -2.21 -7.91
CA PRO A 174 -3.05 -2.10 -9.31
C PRO A 174 -2.79 -3.45 -10.01
N HIS A 175 -3.64 -3.85 -10.97
CA HIS A 175 -3.41 -5.11 -11.71
C HIS A 175 -2.12 -5.10 -12.56
N SER A 176 -1.57 -3.90 -12.77
CA SER A 176 -0.33 -3.60 -13.48
C SER A 176 0.13 -2.21 -13.06
N PHE A 177 1.44 -1.96 -12.98
CA PHE A 177 2.00 -0.62 -12.79
C PHE A 177 1.69 0.33 -13.96
N ASN A 178 1.24 -0.19 -15.11
CA ASN A 178 0.73 0.60 -16.24
C ASN A 178 -0.79 0.85 -16.19
N CYS A 179 -1.50 0.40 -15.15
CA CYS A 179 -2.96 0.50 -15.08
C CYS A 179 -3.47 1.95 -15.13
N GLU A 180 -4.08 2.34 -16.24
CA GLU A 180 -4.58 3.71 -16.48
C GLU A 180 -5.63 4.15 -15.45
N ALA A 181 -6.54 3.26 -15.06
CA ALA A 181 -7.55 3.55 -14.06
C ALA A 181 -6.91 3.84 -12.69
N SER A 182 -5.87 3.11 -12.32
CA SER A 182 -5.11 3.36 -11.09
C SER A 182 -4.29 4.65 -11.18
N ILE A 183 -3.66 4.92 -12.33
CA ILE A 183 -2.95 6.20 -12.57
C ILE A 183 -3.90 7.38 -12.41
N LYS A 184 -5.13 7.29 -12.95
CA LYS A 184 -6.15 8.34 -12.83
C LYS A 184 -6.53 8.61 -11.37
N ILE A 185 -6.76 7.55 -10.58
CA ILE A 185 -7.04 7.68 -9.14
C ILE A 185 -5.86 8.31 -8.41
N ALA A 186 -4.65 7.80 -8.63
CA ALA A 186 -3.45 8.29 -7.97
C ALA A 186 -3.15 9.76 -8.31
N LYS A 187 -3.39 10.20 -9.55
CA LYS A 187 -3.29 11.61 -9.95
C LYS A 187 -4.26 12.50 -9.16
N ALA A 188 -5.54 12.10 -9.08
CA ALA A 188 -6.53 12.84 -8.30
C ALA A 188 -6.15 12.92 -6.79
N ASN A 189 -5.67 11.80 -6.24
CA ASN A 189 -5.19 11.71 -4.87
C ASN A 189 -3.95 12.59 -4.63
N PHE A 190 -3.03 12.65 -5.58
CA PHE A 190 -1.83 13.49 -5.49
C PHE A 190 -2.18 14.98 -5.56
N GLU A 191 -3.07 15.39 -6.47
CA GLU A 191 -3.53 16.78 -6.54
C GLU A 191 -4.23 17.22 -5.26
N CYS A 192 -5.04 16.35 -4.65
CA CYS A 192 -5.64 16.61 -3.35
C CYS A 192 -4.60 16.79 -2.24
N LEU A 193 -3.58 15.92 -2.21
CA LEU A 193 -2.48 16.04 -1.26
C LEU A 193 -1.73 17.36 -1.46
N LYS A 194 -1.45 17.74 -2.71
CA LYS A 194 -0.78 19.00 -3.07
C LYS A 194 -1.56 20.21 -2.59
N GLN A 195 -2.87 20.23 -2.82
CA GLN A 195 -3.77 21.29 -2.32
C GLN A 195 -3.80 21.34 -0.79
N ALA A 196 -3.77 20.19 -0.11
CA ALA A 196 -3.83 20.13 1.35
C ALA A 196 -2.49 20.44 2.04
N SER A 197 -1.37 20.12 1.40
CA SER A 197 0.00 20.37 1.88
C SER A 197 1.03 20.14 0.77
N GLU A 198 1.49 21.23 0.15
CA GLU A 198 2.50 21.19 -0.91
C GLU A 198 3.83 20.55 -0.43
N SER A 199 4.29 20.86 0.77
CA SER A 199 5.53 20.30 1.32
C SER A 199 5.48 18.78 1.50
N ILE A 200 4.32 18.24 1.92
CA ILE A 200 4.12 16.79 2.02
C ILE A 200 4.00 16.17 0.62
N ALA A 201 3.33 16.84 -0.32
CA ALA A 201 3.24 16.37 -1.71
C ALA A 201 4.61 16.27 -2.39
N ILE A 202 5.48 17.27 -2.23
CA ILE A 202 6.87 17.24 -2.74
C ILE A 202 7.64 16.04 -2.14
N ARG A 203 7.46 15.78 -0.84
CA ARG A 203 8.06 14.61 -0.19
C ARG A 203 7.52 13.30 -0.77
N PHE A 204 6.20 13.19 -0.96
CA PHE A 204 5.56 12.03 -1.56
C PHE A 204 6.06 11.77 -2.97
N GLU A 205 6.10 12.80 -3.82
CA GLU A 205 6.60 12.70 -5.19
C GLU A 205 8.05 12.21 -5.22
N LYS A 206 8.93 12.77 -4.39
CA LYS A 206 10.32 12.33 -4.27
C LYS A 206 10.43 10.86 -3.89
N MET A 207 9.63 10.40 -2.93
CA MET A 207 9.64 9.01 -2.49
C MET A 207 9.08 8.08 -3.57
N LEU A 208 7.97 8.44 -4.20
CA LEU A 208 7.31 7.64 -5.23
C LEU A 208 8.12 7.56 -6.53
N LYS A 209 9.00 8.53 -6.83
CA LYS A 209 9.96 8.48 -7.96
C LYS A 209 11.23 7.65 -7.69
N SER A 210 11.33 7.04 -6.51
CA SER A 210 12.46 6.18 -6.17
C SER A 210 12.32 4.81 -6.84
N ALA A 211 13.44 4.21 -7.23
CA ALA A 211 13.45 2.84 -7.78
C ALA A 211 13.32 1.81 -6.65
N VAL A 212 12.81 0.63 -6.99
CA VAL A 212 12.50 -0.42 -6.02
C VAL A 212 13.11 -1.75 -6.46
N LEU A 213 13.79 -2.42 -5.53
CA LEU A 213 14.04 -3.86 -5.60
C LEU A 213 13.16 -4.53 -4.56
N TYR A 214 12.11 -5.19 -5.04
CA TYR A 214 11.20 -5.95 -4.22
C TYR A 214 11.68 -7.39 -4.12
N THR A 215 11.66 -7.94 -2.91
CA THR A 215 11.84 -9.39 -2.69
C THR A 215 10.72 -9.86 -1.76
N GLU A 216 10.24 -11.08 -1.95
CA GLU A 216 9.12 -11.59 -1.14
C GLU A 216 9.48 -11.70 0.34
N ASN A 217 10.71 -12.16 0.64
CA ASN A 217 11.11 -12.56 2.00
C ASN A 217 12.39 -11.88 2.53
N SER A 218 13.12 -11.13 1.70
CA SER A 218 14.48 -10.65 2.00
C SER A 218 14.59 -9.13 2.13
N GLY A 219 13.45 -8.43 2.18
CA GLY A 219 13.44 -6.98 2.23
C GLY A 219 12.89 -6.35 0.96
N ILE A 220 12.46 -5.11 1.11
CA ILE A 220 12.07 -4.22 0.04
C ILE A 220 13.04 -3.06 0.11
N PHE A 221 13.70 -2.77 -1.00
CA PHE A 221 14.77 -1.80 -1.07
C PHE A 221 14.34 -0.63 -1.94
N LEU A 222 14.38 0.57 -1.37
CA LEU A 222 14.02 1.82 -2.02
C LEU A 222 15.28 2.63 -2.32
N PHE A 223 15.59 2.84 -3.59
CA PHE A 223 16.83 3.50 -4.02
C PHE A 223 16.61 4.96 -4.41
N GLN A 224 17.48 5.83 -3.94
CA GLN A 224 17.49 7.25 -4.25
C GLN A 224 18.80 7.65 -4.91
N ASP A 225 18.78 8.80 -5.60
CA ASP A 225 19.94 9.38 -6.27
C ASP A 225 20.59 8.36 -7.23
N TYR A 226 19.76 7.72 -8.04
CA TYR A 226 20.16 6.62 -8.91
C TYR A 226 20.38 7.06 -10.37
N LYS A 227 21.14 6.25 -11.09
CA LYS A 227 21.37 6.35 -12.54
C LYS A 227 21.35 4.96 -13.16
N MET A 228 20.79 4.87 -14.37
CA MET A 228 20.85 3.66 -15.18
C MET A 228 21.81 3.91 -16.36
N GLU A 229 22.83 3.07 -16.48
CA GLU A 229 23.78 3.04 -17.60
C GLU A 229 23.72 1.65 -18.23
N ASN A 230 23.09 1.52 -19.40
CA ASN A 230 22.76 0.23 -20.01
C ASN A 230 21.94 -0.65 -19.05
N ASN A 231 22.49 -1.78 -18.62
CA ASN A 231 21.91 -2.69 -17.64
C ASN A 231 22.49 -2.50 -16.22
N ILE A 232 23.31 -1.48 -15.99
CA ILE A 232 23.92 -1.21 -14.68
C ILE A 232 23.18 -0.06 -13.99
N PHE A 233 22.54 -0.39 -12.87
CA PHE A 233 21.88 0.55 -11.98
C PHE A 233 22.84 0.93 -10.85
N LYS A 234 23.17 2.22 -10.74
CA LYS A 234 23.99 2.79 -9.66
C LYS A 234 23.11 3.65 -8.77
N PHE A 235 23.33 3.64 -7.47
CA PHE A 235 22.52 4.43 -6.51
C PHE A 235 23.39 5.07 -5.43
N GLY A 236 22.97 6.23 -4.93
CA GLY A 236 23.66 6.90 -3.82
C GLY A 236 23.29 6.28 -2.47
N LYS A 237 22.00 6.20 -2.18
CA LYS A 237 21.47 5.71 -0.91
C LYS A 237 20.24 4.84 -1.12
N PHE A 238 19.92 4.05 -0.10
CA PHE A 238 18.72 3.25 -0.10
C PHE A 238 18.09 3.15 1.29
N LEU A 239 16.80 2.84 1.34
CA LEU A 239 16.09 2.42 2.55
C LEU A 239 15.70 0.95 2.39
N SER A 240 15.62 0.21 3.49
CA SER A 240 15.26 -1.20 3.48
C SER A 240 14.25 -1.52 4.58
N THR A 241 13.36 -2.48 4.32
CA THR A 241 12.48 -3.09 5.34
C THR A 241 13.14 -4.26 6.09
N SER A 242 14.36 -4.65 5.71
CA SER A 242 15.10 -5.77 6.31
C SER A 242 16.60 -5.47 6.38
N THR A 243 17.26 -5.90 7.46
CA THR A 243 18.71 -5.79 7.67
C THR A 243 19.46 -7.06 7.24
N ALA A 244 18.94 -7.79 6.25
CA ALA A 244 19.48 -9.08 5.83
C ALA A 244 20.75 -8.95 4.96
N ILE A 245 21.32 -10.09 4.56
CA ILE A 245 22.51 -10.22 3.69
C ILE A 245 22.47 -9.30 2.46
N MET A 246 21.28 -9.07 1.87
CA MET A 246 21.15 -8.20 0.70
C MET A 246 21.44 -6.73 1.03
N ASP A 247 21.14 -6.27 2.25
CA ASP A 247 21.45 -4.93 2.73
C ASP A 247 22.96 -4.68 2.80
N GLU A 248 23.71 -5.65 3.35
CA GLU A 248 25.18 -5.63 3.39
C GLU A 248 25.76 -5.60 1.97
N MET A 249 25.27 -6.47 1.09
CA MET A 249 25.73 -6.51 -0.31
C MET A 249 25.49 -5.18 -1.06
N LEU A 250 24.34 -4.54 -0.84
CA LEU A 250 23.99 -3.24 -1.43
C LEU A 250 24.74 -2.07 -0.77
N THR A 251 25.14 -2.22 0.49
CA THR A 251 25.97 -1.23 1.20
C THR A 251 27.39 -1.25 0.66
N GLU A 252 27.98 -2.43 0.51
CA GLU A 252 29.33 -2.62 -0.02
C GLU A 252 29.42 -2.39 -1.52
N ASN A 253 28.34 -2.69 -2.26
CA ASN A 253 28.28 -2.52 -3.71
C ASN A 253 27.07 -1.67 -4.10
N LYS A 254 27.32 -0.39 -4.38
CA LYS A 254 26.33 0.60 -4.83
C LYS A 254 25.91 0.42 -6.30
N LYS A 255 25.93 -0.82 -6.80
CA LYS A 255 25.61 -1.19 -8.18
C LYS A 255 24.80 -2.48 -8.21
N ILE A 256 23.81 -2.51 -9.10
CA ILE A 256 22.99 -3.67 -9.42
C ILE A 256 23.04 -3.83 -10.93
N GLU A 257 23.33 -5.02 -11.42
CA GLU A 257 23.10 -5.34 -12.83
C GLU A 257 21.68 -5.88 -13.01
N VAL A 258 20.90 -5.19 -13.82
CA VAL A 258 19.51 -5.52 -14.12
C VAL A 258 19.48 -6.39 -15.36
N ILE A 259 19.26 -7.69 -15.18
CA ILE A 259 19.19 -8.66 -16.29
C ILE A 259 17.78 -8.67 -16.87
N SER A 260 16.77 -8.59 -16.00
CA SER A 260 15.36 -8.39 -16.36
C SER A 260 14.62 -7.79 -15.16
N LYS A 261 13.34 -7.44 -15.33
CA LYS A 261 12.48 -6.98 -14.22
C LYS A 261 12.36 -8.01 -13.08
N ASN A 262 12.63 -9.29 -13.34
CA ASN A 262 12.55 -10.35 -12.33
C ASN A 262 13.89 -11.03 -12.00
N LYS A 263 15.00 -10.47 -12.50
CA LYS A 263 16.33 -11.03 -12.28
C LYS A 263 17.38 -9.94 -12.22
N VAL A 264 18.13 -9.91 -11.14
CA VAL A 264 19.27 -9.00 -10.98
C VAL A 264 20.53 -9.75 -10.57
N ARG A 265 21.69 -9.14 -10.80
CA ARG A 265 22.98 -9.58 -10.24
C ARG A 265 23.54 -8.48 -9.34
N ILE A 266 23.92 -8.87 -8.12
CA ILE A 266 24.59 -7.99 -7.16
C ILE A 266 25.90 -8.68 -6.79
N LYS A 267 27.03 -8.03 -7.09
CA LYS A 267 28.36 -8.67 -7.07
C LYS A 267 28.34 -9.93 -7.96
N ASP A 268 28.70 -11.09 -7.39
CA ASP A 268 28.79 -12.36 -8.11
C ASP A 268 27.55 -13.25 -7.92
N LYS A 269 26.48 -12.75 -7.28
CA LYS A 269 25.26 -13.52 -7.01
C LYS A 269 24.09 -13.07 -7.88
N PHE A 270 23.39 -14.05 -8.43
CA PHE A 270 22.13 -13.85 -9.13
C PHE A 270 20.95 -13.98 -8.17
N PHE A 271 19.99 -13.08 -8.32
CA PHE A 271 18.71 -13.12 -7.61
C PHE A 271 17.61 -13.25 -8.66
N THR A 272 17.00 -14.43 -8.70
CA THR A 272 15.75 -14.74 -9.41
C THR A 272 14.63 -14.67 -8.36
N ASP A 273 13.40 -14.33 -8.75
CA ASP A 273 12.28 -14.07 -7.82
C ASP A 273 12.33 -12.70 -7.12
N VAL A 274 12.88 -11.72 -7.82
CA VAL A 274 12.84 -10.31 -7.41
C VAL A 274 11.89 -9.51 -8.30
N GLY A 275 11.60 -8.27 -7.90
CA GLY A 275 10.95 -7.28 -8.75
C GLY A 275 11.78 -6.01 -8.78
N PHE A 276 12.47 -5.75 -9.88
CA PHE A 276 13.18 -4.49 -10.10
C PHE A 276 12.32 -3.52 -10.90
N MET A 277 12.10 -2.33 -10.36
CA MET A 277 11.15 -1.33 -10.87
C MET A 277 11.74 0.07 -10.75
N VAL A 278 11.54 0.90 -11.77
CA VAL A 278 11.94 2.30 -11.82
C VAL A 278 10.69 3.14 -11.99
N PHE A 279 10.60 4.25 -11.26
CA PHE A 279 9.41 5.11 -11.26
C PHE A 279 9.78 6.54 -11.64
N THR A 280 9.04 7.13 -12.59
CA THR A 280 9.31 8.46 -13.17
C THR A 280 8.12 9.39 -13.06
#